data_AF-A0A932DQL3-F1
#
_entry.id   AF-A0A932DQL3-F1
#
_cell.length_a   1.000
_cell.length_b   1.000
_cell.length_c   1.000
_cell.angle_alpha   90.00
_cell.angle_beta   90.00
_cell.angle_gamma   90.00
#
_symmetry.space_group_name_H-M   'P 1'
#
loop_
_entity.id
_entity.type
_entity.pdbx_description
1 polymer ?
#
loop_
_entity_poly.entity_id
_entity_poly.type
_entity_poly.pdbx_seq_one_letter_code
_entity_poly.pdbx_strand_id
1 'polypeptide(L)' 'VVEGKVAMVMFLGEYLDCTVEIGKKVLQTHQPRSLEVHRGEAVWVELPVSQCLALPSEGAGAS' A
#
# COMPACT_ATOMS: atom_id res chain seq x y z
N VAL A 1 5.49 2.40 10.67
CA VAL A 1 5.67 2.90 9.29
C VAL A 1 6.62 1.98 8.54
N VAL A 2 6.47 1.87 7.22
CA VAL A 2 7.35 1.09 6.33
C VAL A 2 7.68 1.95 5.11
N GLU A 3 8.94 1.94 4.67
CA GLU A 3 9.35 2.64 3.46
C GLU A 3 8.88 1.89 2.21
N GLY A 4 8.40 2.64 1.21
CA GLY A 4 8.01 2.11 -0.08
C GLY A 4 8.33 3.08 -1.22
N LYS A 5 8.18 2.60 -2.45
CA LYS A 5 8.37 3.38 -3.67
C LYS A 5 7.08 3.43 -4.47
N VAL A 6 6.68 4.61 -4.91
CA VAL A 6 5.45 4.78 -5.69
C VAL A 6 5.65 4.20 -7.09
N ALA A 7 4.90 3.15 -7.42
CA ALA A 7 4.96 2.50 -8.72
C ALA A 7 3.99 3.13 -9.73
N MET A 8 2.82 3.57 -9.25
CA MET A 8 1.75 4.16 -10.05
C MET A 8 0.90 5.12 -9.21
N VAL A 9 0.38 6.17 -9.86
CA VAL A 9 -0.60 7.11 -9.31
C VAL A 9 -1.65 7.36 -10.38
N MET A 10 -2.91 7.12 -10.08
CA MET A 10 -4.04 7.40 -10.97
C MET A 10 -5.07 8.28 -10.26
N PHE A 11 -5.51 9.34 -10.92
CA PHE A 11 -6.62 10.16 -10.43
C PHE A 11 -7.95 9.58 -10.90
N LEU A 12 -8.81 9.17 -9.96
CA LEU A 12 -10.11 8.57 -10.23
C LEU A 12 -11.28 9.51 -9.84
N GLY A 13 -11.05 10.82 -9.88
CA GLY A 13 -12.06 11.84 -9.56
C GLY A 13 -12.07 12.23 -8.08
N GLU A 14 -12.43 11.31 -7.20
CA GLU A 14 -12.58 11.61 -5.77
C GLU A 14 -11.28 11.41 -4.98
N TYR A 15 -10.44 10.48 -5.42
CA TYR A 15 -9.19 10.10 -4.77
C TYR A 15 -8.11 9.76 -5.80
N LEU A 16 -6.86 9.66 -5.31
CA LEU A 16 -5.76 9.05 -6.03
C LEU A 16 -5.70 7.57 -5.67
N ASP A 17 -5.75 6.70 -6.67
CA ASP A 17 -5.37 5.30 -6.53
C ASP A 17 -3.85 5.19 -6.65
N CYS A 18 -3.20 4.81 -5.56
CA CYS A 18 -1.74 4.72 -5.47
C CYS A 18 -1.30 3.27 -5.31
N THR A 19 -0.35 2.87 -6.14
CA THR A 19 0.35 1.59 -6.02
C THR A 19 1.74 1.85 -5.47
N VAL A 20 2.06 1.23 -4.34
CA VAL A 20 3.34 1.38 -3.64
C VAL A 20 4.05 0.02 -3.55
N GLU A 21 5.27 -0.04 -4.06
CA GLU A 21 6.15 -1.20 -3.89
C GLU A 21 6.81 -1.15 -2.50
N ILE A 22 6.67 -2.25 -1.74
CA ILE A 22 7.27 -2.43 -0.42
C ILE A 22 8.02 -3.77 -0.43
N GLY A 23 9.34 -3.73 -0.60
CA GLY A 23 10.15 -4.93 -0.79
C GLY A 23 9.69 -5.75 -2.00
N LYS A 24 9.23 -6.99 -1.77
CA LYS A 24 8.68 -7.89 -2.83
C LYS A 24 7.14 -7.86 -2.89
N LYS A 25 6.51 -6.95 -2.16
CA LYS A 25 5.05 -6.82 -2.07
C LYS A 25 4.62 -5.52 -2.72
N VAL A 26 3.35 -5.49 -3.11
CA VAL A 26 2.69 -4.30 -3.64
C VAL A 26 1.53 -3.98 -2.71
N LEU A 27 1.42 -2.71 -2.32
CA LEU A 27 0.31 -2.18 -1.57
C LEU A 27 -0.49 -1.25 -2.48
N GLN A 28 -1.82 -1.36 -2.43
CA GLN A 28 -2.73 -0.41 -3.04
C GLN A 28 -3.35 0.45 -1.94
N THR A 29 -3.48 1.73 -2.19
CA THR A 29 -4.05 2.67 -1.23
C THR A 29 -4.76 3.82 -1.92
N HIS A 30 -5.87 4.26 -1.34
CA HIS A 30 -6.58 5.45 -1.78
C HIS A 30 -6.13 6.65 -0.96
N GLN A 31 -5.75 7.73 -1.63
CA GLN A 31 -5.28 8.94 -1.00
C GLN A 31 -6.11 10.16 -1.42
N PRO A 32 -6.14 11.22 -0.59
CA PRO A 32 -6.81 12.46 -0.97
C PRO A 32 -6.29 12.98 -2.31
N ARG A 33 -7.19 13.50 -3.16
CA ARG A 33 -6.82 14.09 -4.45
C ARG A 33 -5.83 15.25 -4.38
N SER A 34 -5.69 15.86 -3.20
CA SER A 34 -4.75 16.96 -2.95
C SER A 34 -3.35 16.48 -2.55
N LEU A 35 -3.13 15.17 -2.40
CA LEU A 35 -1.80 14.64 -2.10
C LEU A 35 -0.91 14.77 -3.33
N GLU A 36 0.22 15.46 -3.17
CA GLU A 36 1.24 15.54 -4.21
C GLU A 36 2.19 14.35 -4.06
N VAL A 37 2.12 13.41 -5.00
CA VAL A 37 2.98 12.23 -5.01
C VAL A 37 3.22 11.79 -6.45
N HIS A 38 4.47 11.43 -6.76
CA HIS A 38 4.87 11.07 -8.12
C HIS A 38 5.40 9.64 -8.21
N ARG A 39 5.25 9.04 -9.39
CA ARG A 39 5.88 7.75 -9.68
C ARG A 39 7.39 7.85 -9.47
N GLY A 40 7.95 6.87 -8.76
CA GLY A 40 9.36 6.76 -8.45
C GLY A 40 9.76 7.38 -7.11
N GLU A 41 8.88 8.14 -6.49
CA GLU A 41 9.10 8.80 -5.20
C GLU A 41 9.15 7.78 -4.04
N ALA A 42 10.03 8.04 -3.08
CA ALA A 42 10.11 7.27 -1.84
C ALA A 42 9.09 7.83 -0.83
N VAL A 43 8.30 6.95 -0.24
CA VAL A 43 7.21 7.32 0.67
C VAL A 43 7.24 6.45 1.93
N TRP A 44 6.71 7.00 3.03
CA TRP A 44 6.49 6.26 4.26
C TRP A 44 5.03 5.86 4.36
N VAL A 45 4.78 4.57 4.51
CA VAL A 45 3.43 4.01 4.62
C VAL A 45 3.13 3.63 6.06
N GLU A 46 1.99 4.09 6.56
CA GLU A 46 1.42 3.62 7.83
C GLU A 46 0.55 2.39 7.60
N LEU A 47 0.78 1.35 8.41
CA LEU A 47 -0.03 0.13 8.48
C LEU A 47 -0.46 -0.02 9.94
N PRO A 48 -1.61 0.55 10.33
CA PRO A 48 -2.08 0.49 11.70
C PRO A 48 -2.38 -0.96 12.08
N VAL A 49 -1.63 -1.50 13.05
CA VAL A 49 -1.74 -2.92 13.45
C VAL A 49 -3.17 -3.30 13.86
N SER A 50 -3.91 -2.37 14.45
CA SER A 50 -5.33 -2.55 14.82
C SER A 50 -6.27 -2.76 13.64
N GLN A 51 -5.83 -2.45 12.41
CA GLN A 51 -6.58 -2.63 11.17
C GLN A 51 -6.01 -3.78 10.31
N CYS A 52 -4.97 -4.47 10.80
CA CYS A 52 -4.38 -5.60 10.10
C CYS A 52 -5.00 -6.92 10.56
N LEU A 53 -5.27 -7.80 9.59
CA LEU A 53 -5.63 -9.20 9.84
C LEU A 53 -4.47 -10.10 9.42
N ALA A 54 -3.94 -10.88 10.35
CA ALA A 54 -2.95 -11.91 10.05
C ALA A 54 -3.66 -13.18 9.59
N LEU A 55 -3.41 -13.58 8.35
CA LEU A 55 -3.91 -14.84 7.81
C LEU A 55 -2.86 -15.93 7.99
N PRO A 56 -3.25 -17.17 8.34
CA PRO A 56 -2.33 -18.29 8.34
C PRO A 56 -1.81 -18.54 6.92
N SER A 57 -0.54 -18.94 6.80
CA SER A 57 -0.03 -19.43 5.53
C SER A 57 -0.78 -20.70 5.14
N GLU A 58 -1.17 -20.80 3.87
CA GLU A 58 -1.80 -22.01 3.33
C GLU A 58 -0.96 -23.24 3.70
N GLY A 59 -1.55 -24.18 4.45
CA GLY A 59 -0.86 -25.37 4.99
C GLY A 59 -0.81 -25.50 6.52
N ALA A 60 -1.24 -24.50 7.30
CA ALA A 60 -1.18 -24.56 8.77
C ALA A 60 -2.33 -25.34 9.46
N GLY A 61 -3.16 -26.08 8.71
CA GLY A 61 -4.41 -26.66 9.22
C GLY A 61 -4.84 -28.01 8.63
N ALA A 62 -3.91 -28.79 8.08
CA ALA A 62 -4.16 -30.19 7.76
C ALA A 62 -3.08 -31.05 8.45
N SER A 63 -3.36 -31.43 9.70
CA SER A 63 -2.71 -32.55 10.36
C SER A 63 -3.76 -33.38 11.08
#